data_AF-U3TXC3-F1
#
_entry.id   AF-U3TXC3-F1
#
_cell.length_a   1.000
_cell.length_b   1.000
_cell.length_c   1.000
_cell.angle_alpha   90.00
_cell.angle_beta   90.00
_cell.angle_gamma   90.00
#
_symmetry.space_group_name_H-M   'P 1'
#
loop_
_entity.id
_entity.type
_entity.pdbx_description
1 polymer ?
#
loop_
_entity_poly.entity_id
_entity_poly.type
_entity_poly.pdbx_seq_one_letter_code
_entity_poly.pdbx_strand_id
1 'polypeptide(L)'
;MSVHNSAVGSLTIAARQPLVSSSISAGIDSFQQGLLEVTTLHQAGYQQVLLVDFDGLVPDYYRPWLPEIDTFNAPYAVALLLRAGEAWRCTATAARCRPDALPQSLQFLHAMLSETADFTLAGERHQWRWKRAHGG
;
A
#
# COMPACT_ATOMS: atom_id res chain seq x y z
N MET A 1 -1.03 -11.03 -19.03
CA MET A 1 -1.67 -9.69 -19.06
C MET A 1 -0.64 -8.69 -18.54
N SER A 2 -0.25 -7.69 -19.34
CA SER A 2 0.93 -6.84 -19.07
C SER A 2 0.61 -5.40 -18.63
N VAL A 3 -0.66 -5.00 -18.61
CA VAL A 3 -1.07 -3.67 -18.12
C VAL A 3 -1.27 -3.70 -16.60
N HIS A 4 -0.79 -2.68 -15.89
CA HIS A 4 -0.78 -2.61 -14.42
C HIS A 4 -2.17 -2.70 -13.78
N ASN A 5 -3.22 -2.28 -14.50
CA ASN A 5 -4.62 -2.37 -14.06
C ASN A 5 -5.28 -3.73 -14.35
N SER A 6 -4.54 -4.71 -14.90
CA SER A 6 -5.11 -6.04 -15.23
C SER A 6 -5.69 -6.73 -14.00
N ALA A 7 -5.07 -6.54 -12.82
CA ALA A 7 -5.53 -7.12 -11.56
C ALA A 7 -6.92 -6.60 -11.17
N VAL A 8 -7.10 -5.27 -11.14
CA VAL A 8 -8.39 -4.66 -10.77
C VAL A 8 -9.47 -4.90 -11.83
N GLY A 9 -9.11 -4.88 -13.11
CA GLY A 9 -10.04 -5.22 -14.20
C GLY A 9 -10.49 -6.68 -14.17
N SER A 10 -9.59 -7.62 -13.85
CA SER A 10 -9.96 -9.03 -13.70
C SER A 10 -10.86 -9.25 -12.48
N LEU A 11 -10.62 -8.52 -11.39
CA LEU A 11 -11.46 -8.59 -10.19
C LEU A 11 -12.89 -8.12 -10.46
N THR A 12 -13.08 -6.98 -11.15
CA THR A 12 -14.42 -6.46 -11.45
C THR A 12 -15.20 -7.38 -12.39
N ILE A 13 -14.52 -7.99 -13.37
CA ILE A 13 -15.10 -9.01 -14.25
C ILE A 13 -15.49 -10.26 -13.47
N ALA A 14 -14.57 -10.82 -12.67
CA ALA A 14 -14.80 -12.04 -11.91
C ALA A 14 -15.89 -11.87 -10.85
N ALA A 15 -15.90 -10.73 -10.15
CA ALA A 15 -16.93 -10.39 -9.17
C ALA A 15 -18.25 -9.94 -9.80
N ARG A 16 -18.27 -9.68 -11.12
CA ARG A 16 -19.40 -9.09 -11.86
C ARG A 16 -19.88 -7.78 -11.24
N GLN A 17 -18.95 -6.96 -10.77
CA GLN A 17 -19.25 -5.67 -10.17
C GLN A 17 -18.59 -4.54 -10.98
N PRO A 18 -19.37 -3.67 -11.66
CA PRO A 18 -18.85 -2.55 -12.44
C PRO A 18 -18.49 -1.39 -11.49
N LEU A 19 -17.49 -1.60 -10.65
CA LEU A 19 -17.01 -0.60 -9.69
C LEU A 19 -16.05 0.36 -10.36
N VAL A 20 -16.00 1.60 -9.86
CA VAL A 20 -14.91 2.52 -10.19
C VAL A 20 -13.60 1.92 -9.68
N SER A 21 -12.61 1.87 -10.57
CA SER A 21 -11.31 1.27 -10.32
C SER A 21 -10.20 2.23 -10.69
N SER A 22 -9.22 2.36 -9.81
CA SER A 22 -7.96 3.08 -10.05
C SER A 22 -6.78 2.10 -9.86
N SER A 23 -5.62 2.42 -10.41
CA SER A 23 -4.41 1.61 -10.28
C SER A 23 -3.20 2.54 -10.23
N ILE A 24 -2.36 2.38 -9.21
CA ILE A 24 -1.29 3.32 -8.85
C ILE A 24 0.04 2.60 -8.79
N SER A 25 1.09 3.26 -9.25
CA SER A 25 2.47 2.88 -9.02
C SER A 25 3.29 4.12 -8.68
N ALA A 26 4.02 4.08 -7.57
CA ALA A 26 4.83 5.19 -7.06
C ALA A 26 6.13 4.70 -6.40
N GLY A 27 6.74 3.65 -6.95
CA GLY A 27 7.97 3.06 -6.40
C GLY A 27 7.76 2.50 -4.99
N ILE A 28 8.72 2.76 -4.09
CA ILE A 28 8.67 2.31 -2.68
C ILE A 28 7.41 2.82 -1.97
N ASP A 29 6.93 4.01 -2.33
CA ASP A 29 5.80 4.68 -1.68
C ASP A 29 4.43 4.31 -2.28
N SER A 30 4.36 3.30 -3.15
CA SER A 30 3.11 2.89 -3.85
C SER A 30 1.95 2.64 -2.90
N PHE A 31 2.18 1.92 -1.80
CA PHE A 31 1.15 1.65 -0.80
C PHE A 31 0.61 2.93 -0.14
N GLN A 32 1.49 3.83 0.29
CA GLN A 32 1.11 5.08 0.97
C GLN A 32 0.40 6.05 0.02
N GLN A 33 0.88 6.14 -1.23
CA GLN A 33 0.22 6.92 -2.27
C GLN A 33 -1.15 6.34 -2.64
N GLY A 34 -1.28 5.01 -2.62
CA GLY A 34 -2.56 4.32 -2.75
C GLY A 34 -3.57 4.76 -1.68
N LEU A 35 -3.14 4.92 -0.43
CA LEU A 35 -4.00 5.41 0.66
C LEU A 35 -4.43 6.88 0.48
N LEU A 36 -3.59 7.72 -0.15
CA LEU A 36 -4.00 9.08 -0.52
C LEU A 36 -5.11 9.06 -1.57
N GLU A 37 -5.03 8.21 -2.60
CA GLU A 37 -6.11 8.01 -3.56
C GLU A 37 -7.39 7.48 -2.91
N VAL A 38 -7.28 6.56 -1.94
CA VAL A 38 -8.46 6.12 -1.18
C VAL A 38 -9.14 7.31 -0.47
N THR A 39 -8.36 8.28 0.00
CA THR A 39 -8.89 9.50 0.61
C THR A 39 -9.65 10.36 -0.41
N THR A 40 -9.18 10.46 -1.65
CA THR A 40 -9.89 11.20 -2.72
C THR A 40 -11.21 10.50 -3.08
N LEU A 41 -11.23 9.17 -3.12
CA LEU A 41 -12.46 8.38 -3.33
C LEU A 41 -13.45 8.56 -2.18
N HIS A 42 -12.98 8.56 -0.93
CA HIS A 42 -13.85 8.87 0.20
C HIS A 42 -14.43 10.29 0.12
N GLN A 43 -13.64 11.30 -0.28
CA GLN A 43 -14.13 12.65 -0.52
C GLN A 43 -15.15 12.73 -1.67
N ALA A 44 -15.02 11.87 -2.68
CA ALA A 44 -15.99 11.74 -3.76
C ALA A 44 -17.27 10.97 -3.37
N GLY A 45 -17.38 10.51 -2.11
CA GLY A 45 -18.60 9.90 -1.56
C GLY A 45 -18.59 8.37 -1.49
N TYR A 46 -17.52 7.70 -1.91
CA TYR A 46 -17.40 6.25 -1.81
C TYR A 46 -17.22 5.82 -0.35
N GLN A 47 -18.19 5.08 0.20
CA GLN A 47 -18.20 4.72 1.63
C GLN A 47 -17.20 3.63 2.00
N GLN A 48 -16.89 2.75 1.05
CA GLN A 48 -16.01 1.60 1.22
C GLN A 48 -15.12 1.48 -0.02
N VAL A 49 -13.81 1.39 0.20
CA VAL A 49 -12.82 1.24 -0.87
C VAL A 49 -11.93 0.05 -0.56
N LEU A 50 -11.81 -0.87 -1.51
CA LEU A 50 -10.87 -1.98 -1.43
C LEU A 50 -9.54 -1.53 -2.03
N LEU A 51 -8.51 -1.40 -1.20
CA LEU A 51 -7.13 -1.19 -1.63
C LEU A 51 -6.41 -2.54 -1.63
N VAL A 52 -5.77 -2.91 -2.74
CA VAL A 52 -4.92 -4.10 -2.82
C VAL A 52 -3.53 -3.66 -3.27
N ASP A 53 -2.56 -3.81 -2.38
CA ASP A 53 -1.14 -3.66 -2.69
C ASP A 53 -0.55 -5.05 -2.92
N PHE A 54 0.15 -5.24 -4.02
CA PHE A 54 0.70 -6.55 -4.38
C PHE A 54 1.95 -6.38 -5.24
N ASP A 55 2.83 -7.36 -5.17
CA ASP A 55 3.93 -7.49 -6.12
C ASP A 55 4.17 -8.96 -6.48
N GLY A 56 4.76 -9.17 -7.63
CA GLY A 56 5.14 -10.48 -8.15
C GLY A 56 6.58 -10.85 -7.81
N LEU A 57 6.94 -12.08 -8.12
CA LEU A 57 8.35 -12.48 -8.12
C LEU A 57 9.08 -11.73 -9.23
N VAL A 58 10.13 -10.99 -8.88
CA VAL A 58 11.03 -10.36 -9.84
C VAL A 58 11.96 -11.44 -10.42
N PRO A 59 11.99 -11.65 -11.75
CA PRO A 59 12.84 -12.67 -12.36
C PRO A 59 14.33 -12.45 -12.09
N ASP A 60 15.08 -13.53 -11.90
CA ASP A 60 16.51 -13.51 -11.54
C ASP A 60 17.38 -12.73 -12.53
N TYR A 61 16.96 -12.66 -13.79
CA TYR A 61 17.62 -11.85 -14.82
C TYR A 61 17.80 -10.40 -14.37
N TYR A 62 16.85 -9.82 -13.62
CA TYR A 62 16.91 -8.41 -13.23
C TYR A 62 17.79 -8.12 -11.99
N ARG A 63 18.21 -9.15 -11.24
CA ARG A 63 18.97 -9.00 -9.98
C ARG A 63 20.18 -8.06 -10.09
N PRO A 64 21.04 -8.10 -11.14
CA PRO A 64 22.21 -7.24 -11.23
C PRO A 64 21.90 -5.73 -11.24
N TRP A 65 20.67 -5.35 -11.61
CA TRP A 65 20.24 -3.95 -11.71
C TRP A 65 19.30 -3.53 -10.58
N LEU A 66 18.88 -4.48 -9.74
CA LEU A 66 17.92 -4.26 -8.65
C LEU A 66 18.44 -4.93 -7.37
N PRO A 67 19.54 -4.45 -6.77
CA PRO A 67 20.09 -5.06 -5.55
C PRO A 67 19.10 -5.05 -4.37
N GLU A 68 18.06 -4.22 -4.44
CA GLU A 68 17.02 -4.07 -3.43
C GLU A 68 16.10 -5.30 -3.34
N ILE A 69 16.05 -6.14 -4.39
CA ILE A 69 15.26 -7.38 -4.36
C ILE A 69 15.98 -8.52 -3.60
N ASP A 70 17.28 -8.37 -3.29
CA ASP A 70 18.00 -9.39 -2.51
C ASP A 70 17.50 -9.44 -1.06
N THR A 71 16.94 -8.34 -0.55
CA THR A 71 16.32 -8.27 0.79
C THR A 71 14.97 -8.98 0.85
N PHE A 72 14.13 -8.82 -0.18
CA PHE A 72 12.83 -9.46 -0.28
C PHE A 72 12.39 -9.57 -1.74
N ASN A 73 12.26 -10.80 -2.23
CA ASN A 73 11.77 -11.11 -3.57
C ASN A 73 10.83 -12.32 -3.50
N ALA A 74 9.64 -12.09 -2.98
CA ALA A 74 8.58 -13.09 -2.92
C ALA A 74 7.25 -12.45 -3.34
N PRO A 75 6.38 -13.17 -4.07
CA PRO A 75 5.07 -12.66 -4.41
C PRO A 75 4.25 -12.44 -3.14
N TYR A 76 3.53 -11.33 -3.07
CA TYR A 76 2.68 -11.00 -1.93
C TYR A 76 1.46 -10.19 -2.37
N ALA A 77 0.44 -10.16 -1.52
CA ALA A 77 -0.67 -9.22 -1.63
C ALA A 77 -1.24 -8.88 -0.25
N VAL A 78 -1.56 -7.61 -0.05
CA VAL A 78 -2.24 -7.07 1.13
C VAL A 78 -3.51 -6.36 0.66
N ALA A 79 -4.66 -6.85 1.11
CA ALA A 79 -5.96 -6.27 0.78
C ALA A 79 -6.57 -5.62 2.03
N LEU A 80 -6.95 -4.36 1.94
CA LEU A 80 -7.58 -3.58 3.00
C LEU A 80 -8.93 -3.05 2.54
N LEU A 81 -9.98 -3.32 3.32
CA LEU A 81 -11.28 -2.69 3.14
C LEU A 81 -11.36 -1.43 4.00
N LEU A 82 -11.30 -0.27 3.36
CA LEU A 82 -11.14 1.02 4.02
C LEU A 82 -12.47 1.78 4.05
N ARG A 83 -12.71 2.47 5.16
CA ARG A 83 -13.85 3.36 5.40
C ARG A 83 -13.32 4.69 5.88
N ALA A 84 -14.02 5.77 5.58
CA ALA A 84 -13.72 7.07 6.15
C ALA A 84 -13.84 7.04 7.67
N GLY A 85 -12.88 7.65 8.37
CA GLY A 85 -12.84 7.72 9.83
C GLY A 85 -11.50 8.26 10.33
N GLU A 86 -11.37 8.34 11.65
CA GLU A 86 -10.19 8.93 12.32
C GLU A 86 -9.44 7.97 13.24
N ALA A 87 -9.79 6.68 13.20
CA ALA A 87 -9.16 5.65 14.04
C ALA A 87 -7.63 5.57 13.83
N TRP A 88 -7.19 5.85 12.61
CA TRP A 88 -5.78 5.91 12.23
C TRP A 88 -5.49 7.24 11.56
N ARG A 89 -4.34 7.82 11.92
CA ARG A 89 -3.83 9.06 11.31
C ARG A 89 -2.42 8.81 10.80
N CYS A 90 -2.17 9.25 9.57
CA CYS A 90 -0.86 9.21 8.95
C CYS A 90 -0.33 10.62 8.76
N THR A 91 0.92 10.85 9.13
CA THR A 91 1.64 12.09 8.86
C THR A 91 2.89 11.80 8.06
N ALA A 92 3.03 12.42 6.89
CA ALA A 92 4.23 12.37 6.08
C ALA A 92 5.23 13.44 6.54
N THR A 93 6.51 13.10 6.63
CA THR A 93 7.60 14.06 6.85
C THR A 93 8.68 13.81 5.81
N ALA A 94 9.19 14.87 5.18
CA ALA A 94 10.30 14.75 4.24
C ALA A 94 11.53 14.19 4.97
N ALA A 95 11.99 13.03 4.53
CA ALA A 95 13.11 12.32 5.12
C ALA A 95 13.69 11.37 4.08
N ARG A 96 15.02 11.33 3.95
CA ARG A 96 15.68 10.31 3.14
C ARG A 96 15.99 9.13 4.04
N CYS A 97 15.15 8.11 3.97
CA CYS A 97 15.30 6.89 4.75
C CYS A 97 15.94 5.80 3.90
N ARG A 98 16.59 4.83 4.55
CA ARG A 98 16.84 3.56 3.88
C ARG A 98 15.54 2.77 3.89
N PRO A 99 15.09 2.23 2.75
CA PRO A 99 13.93 1.35 2.71
C PRO A 99 14.15 0.15 3.64
N ASP A 100 13.07 -0.33 4.24
CA ASP A 100 13.09 -1.59 4.98
C ASP A 100 13.21 -2.76 4.00
N ALA A 101 13.58 -3.94 4.52
CA ALA A 101 13.60 -5.16 3.72
C ALA A 101 12.18 -5.59 3.31
N LEU A 102 11.18 -5.35 4.16
CA LEU A 102 9.80 -5.70 3.84
C LEU A 102 9.06 -4.58 3.09
N PRO A 103 8.15 -4.89 2.15
CA PRO A 103 7.23 -3.93 1.56
C PRO A 103 6.42 -3.14 2.60
N GLN A 104 6.12 -1.86 2.31
CA GLN A 104 5.41 -0.96 3.23
C GLN A 104 4.06 -1.52 3.70
N SER A 105 3.32 -2.20 2.82
CA SER A 105 2.01 -2.78 3.14
C SER A 105 2.11 -3.96 4.11
N LEU A 106 3.15 -4.79 4.00
CA LEU A 106 3.43 -5.88 4.94
C LEU A 106 3.90 -5.36 6.29
N GLN A 107 4.76 -4.34 6.31
CA GLN A 107 5.15 -3.65 7.55
C GLN A 107 3.93 -3.03 8.25
N PHE A 108 3.07 -2.35 7.49
CA PHE A 108 1.81 -1.79 7.99
C PHE A 108 0.92 -2.88 8.60
N LEU A 109 0.69 -3.97 7.87
CA LEU A 109 -0.13 -5.09 8.33
C LEU A 109 0.45 -5.73 9.60
N HIS A 110 1.77 -5.91 9.66
CA HIS A 110 2.44 -6.41 10.85
C HIS A 110 2.18 -5.50 12.05
N ALA A 111 2.42 -4.20 11.93
CA ALA A 111 2.21 -3.24 13.02
C ALA A 111 0.74 -3.18 13.49
N MET A 112 -0.21 -3.25 12.55
CA MET A 112 -1.65 -3.32 12.82
C MET A 112 -2.04 -4.56 13.62
N LEU A 113 -1.57 -5.74 13.19
CA LEU A 113 -1.86 -7.03 13.82
C LEU A 113 -1.15 -7.19 15.17
N SER A 114 0.00 -6.54 15.33
CA SER A 114 0.71 -6.44 16.61
C SER A 114 0.17 -5.34 17.52
N GLU A 115 -0.94 -4.70 17.15
CA GLU A 115 -1.61 -3.62 17.90
C GLU A 115 -0.68 -2.45 18.26
N THR A 116 0.34 -2.20 17.44
CA THR A 116 1.30 -1.12 17.66
C THR A 116 0.62 0.21 17.35
N ALA A 117 0.42 1.03 18.38
CA ALA A 117 -0.36 2.27 18.27
C ALA A 117 0.39 3.44 17.61
N ASP A 118 1.71 3.39 17.50
CA ASP A 118 2.54 4.44 16.88
C ASP A 118 3.73 3.76 16.19
N PHE A 119 3.80 3.83 14.86
CA PHE A 119 4.89 3.25 14.08
C PHE A 119 5.19 4.12 12.86
N THR A 120 6.36 3.93 12.27
CA THR A 120 6.80 4.69 11.09
C THR A 120 7.24 3.76 10.00
N LEU A 121 6.80 4.06 8.78
CA LEU A 121 7.17 3.33 7.57
C LEU A 121 8.09 4.21 6.73
N ALA A 122 9.25 3.68 6.36
CA ALA A 122 10.21 4.37 5.51
C ALA A 122 9.75 4.36 4.05
N GLY A 123 9.76 5.54 3.42
CA GLY A 123 9.62 5.74 1.98
C GLY A 123 10.95 6.08 1.32
N GLU A 124 10.92 6.46 0.04
CA GLU A 124 12.12 6.90 -0.68
C GLU A 124 12.58 8.30 -0.20
N ARG A 125 11.61 9.21 -0.07
CA ARG A 125 11.84 10.63 0.27
C ARG A 125 10.96 11.15 1.40
N HIS A 126 10.14 10.26 1.96
CA HIS A 126 9.26 10.57 3.07
C HIS A 126 9.36 9.46 4.12
N GLN A 127 9.04 9.81 5.36
CA GLN A 127 8.68 8.85 6.39
C GLN A 127 7.20 9.02 6.72
N TRP A 128 6.51 7.91 6.88
CA TRP A 128 5.06 7.86 7.09
C TRP A 128 4.79 7.37 8.49
N ARG A 129 4.48 8.30 9.39
CA ARG A 129 4.17 7.97 10.78
C ARG A 129 2.68 7.71 10.94
N TRP A 130 2.34 6.51 11.36
CA TRP A 130 0.99 6.05 11.63
C TRP A 130 0.73 6.05 13.12
N LYS A 131 -0.41 6.60 13.51
CA LYS A 131 -0.89 6.59 14.89
C LYS A 131 -2.32 6.13 14.96
N ARG A 132 -2.59 5.22 15.89
CA ARG A 132 -3.96 4.89 16.32
C ARG A 132 -4.43 5.98 17.26
N ALA A 133 -5.57 6.60 16.96
CA ALA A 133 -6.22 7.46 17.93
C ALA A 133 -6.61 6.59 19.14
N HIS A 134 -6.14 6.94 20.34
CA HIS A 134 -6.72 6.39 21.55
C HIS A 134 -8.16 6.94 21.61
N GLY A 135 -9.16 6.06 21.55
CA GLY A 135 -10.54 6.46 21.76
C GLY A 135 -10.64 7.20 23.10
N GLY A 136 -11.20 8.41 23.06
CA GLY A 136 -11.69 9.07 24.27
C GLY A 136 -12.97 8.43 24.78
#